data_AF-A0A2T0LA47-F1
#
_entry.id   AF-A0A2T0LA47-F1
#
_cell.length_a   1.000
_cell.length_b   1.000
_cell.length_c   1.000
_cell.angle_alpha   90.00
_cell.angle_beta   90.00
_cell.angle_gamma   90.00
#
_symmetry.space_group_name_H-M   'P 1'
#
loop_
_entity.id
_entity.type
_entity.pdbx_description
1 polymer ?
#
loop_
_entity_poly.entity_id
_entity_poly.type
_entity_poly.pdbx_seq_one_letter_code
_entity_poly.pdbx_strand_id
1 'polypeptide(L)'
;MSEEIDRWLMFTYWGAYLKEDYMEVGLNVTEVLMRHWGKVRRLDGYAFNDDEALRNLDSIDEVRNEVLNDRDWYELYYVTFFNPTVEEEIYVNRLCVNDTLLRVEDYDNLKFFQTEDAEINVQRTQALLNLFTDVAGLPSLEELWMIDGDRNAYMGKPAYLYRPEPLYERVEDTVETKKTKEEVIRLVEEFEAHVPREWVIDYLQDRLGAESVQEMEDGKIRVLFYDRELTKNKVGNTRKFLRTFERHVDEYLLQKGIRLYKG
;
A
#
# COMPACT_ATOMS: atom_id res chain seq x y z
N MET A 1 14.52 5.28 24.52
CA MET A 1 15.00 5.41 23.13
C MET A 1 14.94 4.06 22.47
N SER A 2 13.85 3.81 21.76
CA SER A 2 13.76 2.85 20.67
C SER A 2 12.86 3.54 19.66
N GLU A 3 13.45 4.08 18.60
CA GLU A 3 12.68 4.57 17.46
C GLU A 3 11.91 3.38 16.91
N GLU A 4 10.61 3.32 17.22
CA GLU A 4 9.66 2.42 16.58
C GLU A 4 9.51 2.90 15.14
N ILE A 5 10.46 2.52 14.29
CA ILE A 5 10.39 2.79 12.85
C ILE A 5 9.34 1.84 12.26
N ASP A 6 8.35 2.46 11.63
CA ASP A 6 7.16 1.92 10.98
C ASP A 6 7.43 0.68 10.09
N ARG A 7 6.85 -0.47 10.50
CA ARG A 7 6.98 -1.82 9.92
C ARG A 7 5.85 -2.14 8.94
N TRP A 8 5.57 -1.23 8.01
CA TRP A 8 4.41 -1.35 7.14
C TRP A 8 4.67 -2.37 6.04
N LEU A 9 3.93 -3.48 6.00
CA LEU A 9 3.91 -4.39 4.85
C LEU A 9 3.21 -3.77 3.65
N MET A 10 2.18 -2.98 3.93
CA MET A 10 1.27 -2.41 2.96
C MET A 10 0.93 -0.99 3.38
N PHE A 11 0.96 -0.06 2.42
CA PHE A 11 0.63 1.32 2.70
C PHE A 11 0.01 1.99 1.47
N THR A 12 -1.00 2.82 1.70
CA THR A 12 -1.53 3.72 0.68
C THR A 12 -1.16 5.14 1.07
N TYR A 13 -0.25 5.79 0.33
CA TYR A 13 0.05 7.21 0.59
C TYR A 13 -1.15 8.07 0.20
N TRP A 14 -1.71 7.91 -1.01
CA TRP A 14 -2.86 8.70 -1.47
C TRP A 14 -3.78 7.98 -2.45
N GLY A 15 -5.10 8.19 -2.26
CA GLY A 15 -5.88 8.80 -3.34
C GLY A 15 -7.12 8.10 -3.89
N ALA A 16 -7.40 6.85 -3.52
CA ALA A 16 -8.72 6.27 -3.84
C ALA A 16 -9.57 6.00 -2.62
N TYR A 17 -9.01 5.44 -1.54
CA TYR A 17 -9.90 5.04 -0.45
C TYR A 17 -10.59 6.24 0.21
N LEU A 18 -9.97 7.43 0.15
CA LEU A 18 -10.59 8.68 0.62
C LEU A 18 -11.66 9.25 -0.32
N LYS A 19 -11.80 8.75 -1.56
CA LYS A 19 -12.92 9.13 -2.44
C LYS A 19 -14.21 8.45 -2.01
N GLU A 20 -14.09 7.36 -1.26
CA GLU A 20 -15.18 6.55 -0.76
C GLU A 20 -15.25 6.65 0.78
N ASP A 21 -16.22 5.96 1.36
CA ASP A 21 -16.30 5.79 2.81
C ASP A 21 -15.12 4.93 3.26
N TYR A 22 -14.14 5.53 3.94
CA TYR A 22 -12.90 4.84 4.34
C TYR A 22 -13.17 3.62 5.21
N MET A 23 -14.27 3.61 5.99
CA MET A 23 -14.65 2.46 6.80
C MET A 23 -15.01 1.28 5.90
N GLU A 24 -15.85 1.52 4.89
CA GLU A 24 -16.26 0.51 3.91
C GLU A 24 -15.06 0.00 3.10
N VAL A 25 -14.16 0.89 2.70
CA VAL A 25 -12.92 0.47 2.03
C VAL A 25 -12.06 -0.40 2.94
N GLY A 26 -11.90 -0.03 4.21
CA GLY A 26 -11.20 -0.85 5.20
C GLY A 26 -11.86 -2.21 5.42
N LEU A 27 -13.19 -2.29 5.39
CA LEU A 27 -13.95 -3.54 5.50
C LEU A 27 -13.76 -4.42 4.24
N ASN A 28 -13.75 -3.81 3.04
CA ASN A 28 -13.44 -4.51 1.79
C ASN A 28 -12.01 -5.07 1.80
N VAL A 29 -11.03 -4.29 2.30
CA VAL A 29 -9.65 -4.77 2.49
C VAL A 29 -9.63 -5.90 3.51
N THR A 30 -10.33 -5.76 4.63
CA THR A 30 -10.45 -6.80 5.67
C THR A 30 -10.97 -8.11 5.08
N GLU A 31 -11.99 -8.05 4.23
CA GLU A 31 -12.54 -9.22 3.54
C GLU A 31 -11.52 -9.90 2.61
N VAL A 32 -10.70 -9.13 1.89
CA VAL A 32 -9.58 -9.67 1.12
C VAL A 32 -8.58 -10.35 2.05
N LEU A 33 -8.16 -9.68 3.13
CA LEU A 33 -7.20 -10.23 4.09
C LEU A 33 -7.71 -11.51 4.74
N MET A 34 -9.00 -11.59 5.08
CA MET A 34 -9.61 -12.80 5.65
C MET A 34 -9.55 -14.00 4.69
N ARG A 35 -9.65 -13.77 3.37
CA ARG A 35 -9.50 -14.86 2.38
C ARG A 35 -8.08 -15.44 2.34
N HIS A 36 -7.07 -14.65 2.68
CA HIS A 36 -5.66 -15.06 2.65
C HIS A 36 -5.13 -15.52 4.01
N TRP A 37 -5.51 -14.85 5.09
CA TRP A 37 -5.01 -15.09 6.45
C TRP A 37 -6.01 -15.78 7.37
N GLY A 38 -7.25 -15.98 6.90
CA GLY A 38 -8.31 -16.61 7.66
C GLY A 38 -8.95 -15.65 8.66
N LYS A 39 -9.30 -16.17 9.83
CA LYS A 39 -10.12 -15.46 10.80
C LYS A 39 -9.46 -14.23 11.40
N VAL A 40 -10.29 -13.23 11.71
CA VAL A 40 -9.89 -12.05 12.49
C VAL A 40 -9.73 -12.47 13.94
N ARG A 41 -8.54 -12.25 14.49
CA ARG A 41 -8.22 -12.63 15.87
C ARG A 41 -8.67 -11.58 16.86
N ARG A 42 -8.54 -10.32 16.48
CA ARG A 42 -8.96 -9.18 17.29
C ARG A 42 -9.44 -8.04 16.41
N LEU A 43 -10.54 -7.41 16.78
CA LEU A 43 -11.04 -6.16 16.23
C LEU A 43 -11.06 -5.12 17.37
N ASP A 44 -10.36 -4.00 17.19
CA ASP A 44 -10.25 -2.91 18.17
C ASP A 44 -10.74 -1.59 17.56
N GLY A 45 -11.49 -0.77 18.32
CA GLY A 45 -11.92 0.58 17.93
C GLY A 45 -11.02 1.72 18.47
N TYR A 46 -11.44 2.98 18.28
CA TYR A 46 -10.69 4.19 18.64
C TYR A 46 -10.68 4.47 20.15
N ALA A 47 -11.77 4.16 20.85
CA ALA A 47 -11.91 4.35 22.28
C ALA A 47 -11.49 3.07 23.04
N PHE A 48 -10.28 3.05 23.59
CA PHE A 48 -9.69 1.84 24.19
C PHE A 48 -10.08 1.58 25.65
N ASN A 49 -10.52 0.34 25.90
CA ASN A 49 -10.00 -0.59 26.91
C ASN A 49 -9.81 -1.97 26.24
N ASP A 50 -8.65 -2.64 26.42
CA ASP A 50 -8.33 -3.97 25.82
C ASP A 50 -9.38 -5.08 26.11
N ASP A 51 -10.25 -4.86 27.10
CA ASP A 51 -11.33 -5.75 27.52
C ASP A 51 -12.55 -5.72 26.57
N GLU A 52 -12.70 -4.68 25.75
CA GLU A 52 -13.86 -4.48 24.87
C GLU A 52 -13.63 -4.98 23.44
N ALA A 53 -12.43 -5.45 23.12
CA ALA A 53 -12.08 -5.94 21.79
C ALA A 53 -12.84 -7.24 21.43
N LEU A 54 -13.45 -7.28 20.25
CA LEU A 54 -14.02 -8.52 19.73
C LEU A 54 -12.93 -9.48 19.27
N ARG A 55 -13.11 -10.77 19.53
CA ARG A 55 -12.08 -11.80 19.31
C ARG A 55 -12.62 -12.98 18.51
N ASN A 56 -11.74 -13.56 17.69
CA ASN A 56 -12.01 -14.77 16.90
C ASN A 56 -13.29 -14.65 16.04
N LEU A 57 -13.36 -13.60 15.22
CA LEU A 57 -14.42 -13.40 14.25
C LEU A 57 -14.10 -14.21 12.98
N ASP A 58 -14.98 -15.14 12.64
CA ASP A 58 -14.77 -16.11 11.57
C ASP A 58 -15.44 -15.68 10.26
N SER A 59 -16.24 -14.61 10.27
CA SER A 59 -16.94 -14.09 9.09
C SER A 59 -16.78 -12.57 8.92
N ILE A 60 -16.74 -12.13 7.66
CA ILE A 60 -16.73 -10.70 7.34
C ILE A 60 -18.04 -10.01 7.77
N ASP A 61 -19.16 -10.73 7.75
CA ASP A 61 -20.47 -10.20 8.15
C ASP A 61 -20.48 -9.77 9.62
N GLU A 62 -19.84 -10.53 10.52
CA GLU A 62 -19.68 -10.16 11.93
C GLU A 62 -18.87 -8.86 12.07
N VAL A 63 -17.75 -8.76 11.35
CA VAL A 63 -16.88 -7.57 11.36
C VAL A 63 -17.63 -6.34 10.84
N ARG A 64 -18.30 -6.48 9.68
CA ARG A 64 -19.09 -5.39 9.08
C ARG A 64 -20.21 -4.95 9.98
N ASN A 65 -20.96 -5.90 10.56
CA ASN A 65 -22.07 -5.59 11.45
C ASN A 65 -21.59 -4.82 12.69
N GLU A 66 -20.44 -5.18 13.26
CA GLU A 66 -19.87 -4.44 14.38
C GLU A 66 -19.49 -3.00 13.98
N VAL A 67 -18.60 -2.86 12.99
CA VAL A 67 -18.04 -1.56 12.59
C VAL A 67 -19.12 -0.60 12.10
N LEU A 68 -20.11 -1.09 11.35
CA LEU A 68 -21.15 -0.25 10.76
C LEU A 68 -22.29 0.08 11.71
N ASN A 69 -22.54 -0.74 12.75
CA ASN A 69 -23.56 -0.41 13.77
C ASN A 69 -23.04 0.56 14.82
N ASP A 70 -21.73 0.59 15.06
CA ASP A 70 -21.10 1.46 16.05
C ASP A 70 -19.99 2.35 15.47
N ARG A 71 -20.33 3.07 14.39
CA ARG A 71 -19.37 3.84 13.59
C ARG A 71 -18.55 4.84 14.39
N ASP A 72 -19.13 5.45 15.41
CA ASP A 72 -18.46 6.44 16.27
C ASP A 72 -17.30 5.80 17.05
N TRP A 73 -17.47 4.55 17.50
CA TRP A 73 -16.42 3.81 18.20
C TRP A 73 -15.33 3.28 17.26
N TYR A 74 -15.65 3.10 15.99
CA TYR A 74 -14.75 2.56 14.96
C TYR A 74 -14.35 3.58 13.89
N GLU A 75 -14.35 4.88 14.21
CA GLU A 75 -13.77 5.91 13.30
C GLU A 75 -12.27 5.66 13.01
N LEU A 76 -11.59 4.99 13.94
CA LEU A 76 -10.30 4.37 13.75
C LEU A 76 -10.39 2.96 14.30
N TYR A 77 -9.98 1.97 13.52
CA TYR A 77 -10.02 0.59 13.98
C TYR A 77 -8.83 -0.24 13.51
N TYR A 78 -8.55 -1.27 14.28
CA TYR A 78 -7.51 -2.24 14.01
C TYR A 78 -8.11 -3.63 13.81
N VAL A 79 -7.69 -4.29 12.75
CA VAL A 79 -8.01 -5.70 12.50
C VAL A 79 -6.73 -6.50 12.60
N THR A 80 -6.66 -7.37 13.61
CA THR A 80 -5.49 -8.21 13.87
C THR A 80 -5.72 -9.61 13.32
N PHE A 81 -4.77 -10.07 12.52
CA PHE A 81 -4.68 -11.43 12.00
C PHE A 81 -3.44 -12.10 12.60
N PHE A 82 -3.53 -13.35 13.06
CA PHE A 82 -2.32 -14.14 13.27
C PHE A 82 -1.77 -14.53 11.91
N ASN A 83 -0.45 -14.55 11.78
CA ASN A 83 0.17 -15.15 10.60
C ASN A 83 -0.32 -16.60 10.50
N PRO A 84 -1.00 -17.01 9.40
CA PRO A 84 -1.57 -18.36 9.29
C PRO A 84 -0.50 -19.46 9.31
N THR A 85 0.76 -19.08 9.17
CA THR A 85 1.93 -19.96 9.15
C THR A 85 2.68 -20.00 10.49
N VAL A 86 2.37 -19.10 11.43
CA VAL A 86 2.99 -19.06 12.76
C VAL A 86 1.92 -18.73 13.80
N GLU A 87 1.50 -19.74 14.57
CA GLU A 87 0.43 -19.60 15.58
C GLU A 87 0.90 -18.95 16.89
N GLU A 88 2.18 -18.58 16.99
CA GLU A 88 2.71 -17.86 18.14
C GLU A 88 2.19 -16.41 18.12
N GLU A 89 1.66 -15.96 19.26
CA GLU A 89 0.98 -14.67 19.41
C GLU A 89 1.83 -13.46 19.01
N ILE A 90 3.16 -13.62 18.99
CA ILE A 90 4.11 -12.59 18.60
C ILE A 90 4.13 -12.32 17.08
N TYR A 91 3.59 -13.21 16.23
CA TYR A 91 3.57 -13.02 14.78
C TYR A 91 2.18 -12.61 14.30
N VAL A 92 1.89 -11.31 14.41
CA VAL A 92 0.62 -10.71 13.96
C VAL A 92 0.82 -9.75 12.82
N ASN A 93 -0.16 -9.74 11.92
CA ASN A 93 -0.37 -8.66 10.96
C ASN A 93 -1.55 -7.82 11.42
N ARG A 94 -1.41 -6.50 11.41
CA ARG A 94 -2.46 -5.58 11.83
C ARG A 94 -2.82 -4.61 10.73
N LEU A 95 -4.05 -4.68 10.23
CA LEU A 95 -4.62 -3.63 9.40
C LEU A 95 -5.04 -2.48 10.31
N CYS A 96 -4.50 -1.29 10.09
CA CYS A 96 -4.94 -0.04 10.69
C CYS A 96 -5.75 0.75 9.66
N VAL A 97 -6.96 1.14 10.03
CA VAL A 97 -7.89 1.89 9.18
C VAL A 97 -8.31 3.16 9.89
N ASN A 98 -8.15 4.30 9.22
CA ASN A 98 -8.83 5.55 9.55
C ASN A 98 -8.97 6.42 8.30
N ASP A 99 -9.51 7.62 8.48
CA ASP A 99 -9.77 8.58 7.41
C ASP A 99 -8.54 9.34 6.87
N THR A 100 -7.33 8.98 7.30
CA THR A 100 -6.03 9.51 6.82
C THR A 100 -5.06 8.45 6.35
N LEU A 101 -5.17 7.21 6.86
CA LEU A 101 -4.27 6.12 6.49
C LEU A 101 -4.98 4.77 6.46
N LEU A 102 -4.53 3.93 5.53
CA LEU A 102 -4.81 2.51 5.48
C LEU A 102 -3.47 1.78 5.30
N ARG A 103 -3.11 0.97 6.30
CA ARG A 103 -1.82 0.27 6.31
C ARG A 103 -1.90 -1.08 7.00
N VAL A 104 -1.05 -2.01 6.58
CA VAL A 104 -0.83 -3.26 7.29
C VAL A 104 0.55 -3.24 7.92
N GLU A 105 0.60 -3.47 9.22
CA GLU A 105 1.83 -3.57 10.02
C GLU A 105 2.18 -5.04 10.27
N ASP A 106 3.47 -5.39 10.18
CA ASP A 106 4.02 -6.66 10.68
C ASP A 106 4.73 -6.44 12.02
N TYR A 107 4.46 -7.33 12.97
CA TYR A 107 5.06 -7.24 14.29
C TYR A 107 6.54 -7.61 14.33
N ASP A 108 7.09 -8.43 13.42
CA ASP A 108 8.46 -8.95 13.57
C ASP A 108 9.43 -8.61 12.41
N ASN A 109 9.32 -7.41 11.83
CA ASN A 109 10.31 -6.86 10.87
C ASN A 109 10.64 -7.82 9.71
N LEU A 110 9.62 -8.44 9.14
CA LEU A 110 9.76 -9.44 8.09
C LEU A 110 10.63 -10.65 8.42
N LYS A 111 10.99 -10.92 9.69
CA LYS A 111 11.78 -12.11 10.01
C LYS A 111 11.13 -13.38 9.48
N PHE A 112 9.80 -13.41 9.45
CA PHE A 112 9.05 -14.48 8.81
C PHE A 112 9.40 -14.67 7.31
N PHE A 113 9.73 -13.62 6.57
CA PHE A 113 10.11 -13.71 5.14
C PHE A 113 11.61 -13.95 4.91
N GLN A 114 12.42 -13.97 5.98
CA GLN A 114 13.89 -13.98 5.91
C GLN A 114 14.46 -15.25 6.54
N THR A 115 14.39 -16.37 5.81
CA THR A 115 15.01 -17.64 6.22
C THR A 115 16.34 -17.90 5.51
N GLU A 116 17.11 -18.85 6.01
CA GLU A 116 18.32 -19.34 5.31
C GLU A 116 18.00 -20.06 3.99
N ASP A 117 16.76 -20.52 3.81
CA ASP A 117 16.31 -21.21 2.60
C ASP A 117 15.72 -20.20 1.59
N ALA A 118 16.46 -19.98 0.51
CA ALA A 118 16.06 -19.05 -0.54
C ALA A 118 14.76 -19.46 -1.24
N GLU A 119 14.44 -20.76 -1.35
CA GLU A 119 13.21 -21.20 -2.01
C GLU A 119 11.99 -20.87 -1.15
N ILE A 120 12.11 -21.04 0.18
CA ILE A 120 11.07 -20.65 1.13
C ILE A 120 10.82 -19.14 1.07
N ASN A 121 11.87 -18.31 1.01
CA ASN A 121 11.74 -16.86 0.94
C ASN A 121 11.01 -16.41 -0.33
N VAL A 122 11.32 -17.02 -1.48
CA VAL A 122 10.64 -16.76 -2.75
C VAL A 122 9.16 -17.15 -2.66
N GLN A 123 8.85 -18.32 -2.12
CA GLN A 123 7.45 -18.76 -1.93
C GLN A 123 6.66 -17.81 -1.03
N ARG A 124 7.25 -17.38 0.10
CA ARG A 124 6.63 -16.43 1.04
C ARG A 124 6.44 -15.04 0.42
N THR A 125 7.44 -14.56 -0.31
CA THR A 125 7.36 -13.31 -1.07
C THR A 125 6.23 -13.36 -2.10
N GLN A 126 6.11 -14.47 -2.83
CA GLN A 126 5.05 -14.65 -3.82
C GLN A 126 3.66 -14.70 -3.18
N ALA A 127 3.51 -15.37 -2.03
CA ALA A 127 2.24 -15.39 -1.29
C ALA A 127 1.82 -13.98 -0.84
N LEU A 128 2.76 -13.20 -0.33
CA LEU A 128 2.51 -11.80 0.04
C LEU A 128 2.16 -10.94 -1.19
N LEU A 129 2.87 -11.14 -2.30
CA LEU A 129 2.60 -10.44 -3.55
C LEU A 129 1.19 -10.73 -4.07
N ASN A 130 0.73 -11.99 -4.00
CA ASN A 130 -0.61 -12.37 -4.42
C ASN A 130 -1.68 -11.68 -3.57
N LEU A 131 -1.52 -11.70 -2.24
CA LEU A 131 -2.41 -11.01 -1.31
C LEU A 131 -2.51 -9.52 -1.63
N PHE A 132 -1.38 -8.82 -1.80
CA PHE A 132 -1.41 -7.38 -2.12
C PHE A 132 -1.91 -7.09 -3.53
N THR A 133 -1.72 -8.00 -4.47
CA THR A 133 -2.32 -7.88 -5.80
C THR A 133 -3.84 -7.92 -5.71
N ASP A 134 -4.40 -8.82 -4.90
CA ASP A 134 -5.85 -8.91 -4.67
C ASP A 134 -6.39 -7.67 -3.95
N VAL A 135 -5.66 -7.13 -2.97
CA VAL A 135 -6.02 -5.87 -2.31
C VAL A 135 -6.01 -4.72 -3.31
N ALA A 136 -4.92 -4.55 -4.07
CA ALA A 136 -4.81 -3.50 -5.08
C ALA A 136 -5.83 -3.64 -6.22
N GLY A 137 -6.40 -4.83 -6.41
CA GLY A 137 -7.51 -5.08 -7.32
C GLY A 137 -8.82 -4.42 -6.90
N LEU A 138 -8.97 -3.98 -5.65
CA LEU A 138 -10.15 -3.22 -5.22
C LEU A 138 -10.25 -1.89 -6.01
N PRO A 139 -11.39 -1.59 -6.66
CA PRO A 139 -11.58 -0.35 -7.41
C PRO A 139 -11.37 0.91 -6.55
N SER A 140 -11.70 0.80 -5.26
CA SER A 140 -11.53 1.85 -4.25
C SER A 140 -10.07 2.11 -3.86
N LEU A 141 -9.09 1.42 -4.47
CA LEU A 141 -7.64 1.59 -4.27
C LEU A 141 -6.95 1.93 -5.61
N GLU A 142 -6.56 3.19 -5.80
CA GLU A 142 -5.84 3.67 -6.99
C GLU A 142 -4.33 3.41 -6.86
N GLU A 143 -3.86 3.20 -5.63
CA GLU A 143 -2.47 3.01 -5.27
C GLU A 143 -2.36 2.12 -4.04
N LEU A 144 -1.40 1.20 -4.09
CA LEU A 144 -0.93 0.39 -2.98
C LEU A 144 0.59 0.21 -3.09
N TRP A 145 1.29 0.48 -2.00
CA TRP A 145 2.71 0.19 -1.86
C TRP A 145 2.91 -1.01 -0.96
N MET A 146 3.83 -1.89 -1.37
CA MET A 146 4.42 -2.90 -0.50
C MET A 146 5.73 -2.37 0.05
N ILE A 147 5.84 -2.23 1.37
CA ILE A 147 6.96 -1.57 2.03
C ILE A 147 7.72 -2.58 2.92
N ASP A 148 9.04 -2.44 2.97
CA ASP A 148 9.91 -3.04 3.99
C ASP A 148 11.10 -2.10 4.22
N GLY A 149 10.83 -0.95 4.82
CA GLY A 149 11.77 0.16 4.87
C GLY A 149 11.98 0.83 3.49
N ASP A 150 12.41 0.07 2.48
CA ASP A 150 12.39 0.47 1.08
C ASP A 150 11.08 0.05 0.40
N ARG A 151 10.56 0.92 -0.48
CA ARG A 151 9.38 0.66 -1.29
C ARG A 151 9.68 -0.48 -2.27
N ASN A 152 9.23 -1.69 -1.96
CA ASN A 152 9.64 -2.91 -2.67
C ASN A 152 8.72 -3.24 -3.84
N ALA A 153 7.43 -2.94 -3.75
CA ALA A 153 6.55 -3.00 -4.90
C ALA A 153 5.51 -1.89 -4.90
N TYR A 154 5.00 -1.62 -6.08
CA TYR A 154 3.92 -0.67 -6.33
C TYR A 154 2.82 -1.37 -7.12
N MET A 155 1.56 -1.13 -6.75
CA MET A 155 0.39 -1.61 -7.47
C MET A 155 -0.61 -0.46 -7.56
N GLY A 156 -0.87 0.05 -8.76
CA GLY A 156 -1.76 1.20 -8.89
C GLY A 156 -1.68 1.88 -10.25
N LYS A 157 -2.39 3.00 -10.40
CA LYS A 157 -2.39 3.79 -11.63
C LYS A 157 -1.02 4.47 -11.85
N PRO A 158 -0.40 4.33 -13.04
CA PRO A 158 0.95 4.84 -13.32
C PRO A 158 1.19 6.30 -12.92
N ALA A 159 0.16 7.15 -13.00
CA ALA A 159 0.25 8.56 -12.62
C ALA A 159 0.66 8.78 -11.15
N TYR A 160 0.28 7.90 -10.24
CA TYR A 160 0.61 8.02 -8.81
C TYR A 160 2.09 7.72 -8.51
N LEU A 161 2.83 7.14 -9.45
CA LEU A 161 4.30 7.00 -9.36
C LEU A 161 5.01 8.34 -9.57
N TYR A 162 4.39 9.30 -10.27
CA TYR A 162 4.97 10.63 -10.47
C TYR A 162 4.62 11.54 -9.29
N ARG A 163 5.65 11.99 -8.56
CA ARG A 163 5.47 12.85 -7.38
C ARG A 163 6.62 13.85 -7.26
N PRO A 164 6.33 15.14 -7.45
CA PRO A 164 7.27 16.21 -7.15
C PRO A 164 7.70 16.18 -5.68
N GLU A 165 8.98 16.36 -5.38
CA GLU A 165 9.52 16.27 -4.00
C GLU A 165 8.76 17.15 -2.97
N PRO A 166 8.38 18.42 -3.25
CA PRO A 166 7.64 19.23 -2.27
C PRO A 166 6.23 18.70 -1.98
N LEU A 167 5.61 18.02 -2.95
CA LEU A 167 4.35 17.32 -2.74
C LEU A 167 4.61 16.04 -1.95
N TYR A 168 5.67 15.32 -2.28
CA TYR A 168 6.08 14.08 -1.62
C TYR A 168 6.26 14.23 -0.10
N GLU A 169 6.97 15.27 0.35
CA GLU A 169 7.19 15.50 1.79
C GLU A 169 5.88 15.75 2.55
N ARG A 170 4.97 16.57 1.98
CA ARG A 170 3.65 16.83 2.57
C ARG A 170 2.73 15.61 2.53
N VAL A 171 2.94 14.76 1.53
CA VAL A 171 2.21 13.51 1.30
C VAL A 171 2.61 12.43 2.31
N GLU A 172 3.87 12.42 2.75
CA GLU A 172 4.35 11.51 3.80
C GLU A 172 3.93 11.97 5.21
N ASP A 173 3.47 13.22 5.37
CA ASP A 173 2.94 13.75 6.62
C ASP A 173 1.44 13.50 6.78
N THR A 174 1.08 12.56 7.66
CA THR A 174 -0.32 12.20 7.98
C THR A 174 -1.20 13.40 8.38
N VAL A 175 -0.63 14.47 8.96
CA VAL A 175 -1.38 15.68 9.35
C VAL A 175 -1.76 16.54 8.14
N GLU A 176 -0.89 16.58 7.14
CA GLU A 176 -1.11 17.28 5.89
C GLU A 176 -1.88 16.42 4.88
N THR A 177 -2.07 15.14 5.19
CA THR A 177 -2.66 14.13 4.30
C THR A 177 -4.13 14.35 3.93
N LYS A 178 -4.84 15.28 4.56
CA LYS A 178 -6.16 15.70 4.03
C LYS A 178 -6.08 16.95 3.16
N LYS A 179 -5.13 17.82 3.47
CA LYS A 179 -5.00 19.15 2.86
C LYS A 179 -4.43 19.09 1.44
N THR A 180 -3.55 18.11 1.16
CA THR A 180 -2.93 17.99 -0.17
C THR A 180 -3.69 17.06 -1.13
N LYS A 181 -4.85 16.51 -0.72
CA LYS A 181 -5.67 15.58 -1.52
C LYS A 181 -6.03 16.12 -2.90
N GLU A 182 -6.62 17.30 -2.94
CA GLU A 182 -7.08 17.90 -4.19
C GLU A 182 -5.90 18.25 -5.11
N GLU A 183 -4.75 18.59 -4.54
CA GLU A 183 -3.53 18.87 -5.29
C GLU A 183 -3.00 17.59 -5.96
N VAL A 184 -3.00 16.46 -5.25
CA VAL A 184 -2.65 15.14 -5.82
C VAL A 184 -3.62 14.73 -6.92
N ILE A 185 -4.94 14.87 -6.71
CA ILE A 185 -5.94 14.50 -7.72
C ILE A 185 -5.73 15.30 -9.01
N ARG A 186 -5.56 16.63 -8.91
CA ARG A 186 -5.28 17.47 -10.08
C ARG A 186 -3.99 17.05 -10.79
N LEU A 187 -2.93 16.76 -10.03
CA LEU A 187 -1.65 16.34 -10.61
C LEU A 187 -1.78 15.03 -11.39
N VAL A 188 -2.54 14.07 -10.86
CA VAL A 188 -2.83 12.80 -11.53
C VAL A 188 -3.61 13.02 -12.82
N GLU A 189 -4.67 13.83 -12.80
CA GLU A 189 -5.45 14.16 -13.99
C GLU A 189 -4.60 14.85 -15.07
N GLU A 190 -3.77 15.82 -14.69
CA GLU A 190 -2.85 16.50 -15.62
C GLU A 190 -1.77 15.56 -16.16
N PHE A 191 -1.24 14.65 -15.33
CA PHE A 191 -0.30 13.63 -15.77
C PHE A 191 -0.92 12.72 -16.82
N GLU A 192 -2.10 12.15 -16.54
CA GLU A 192 -2.81 11.24 -17.44
C GLU A 192 -3.18 11.92 -18.78
N ALA A 193 -3.41 13.24 -18.77
CA ALA A 193 -3.69 14.01 -19.99
C ALA A 193 -2.45 14.19 -20.91
N HIS A 194 -1.24 14.01 -20.40
CA HIS A 194 0.00 14.42 -21.10
C HIS A 194 1.06 13.32 -21.25
N VAL A 195 1.04 12.33 -20.35
CA VAL A 195 1.97 11.20 -20.31
C VAL A 195 1.22 9.91 -20.66
N PRO A 196 1.46 9.32 -21.85
CA PRO A 196 0.87 8.05 -22.23
C PRO A 196 1.26 6.94 -21.25
N ARG A 197 0.31 6.04 -20.96
CA ARG A 197 0.54 4.89 -20.08
C ARG A 197 1.67 4.00 -20.59
N GLU A 198 1.73 3.78 -21.90
CA GLU A 198 2.75 2.97 -22.56
C GLU A 198 4.14 3.58 -22.35
N TRP A 199 4.27 4.91 -22.36
CA TRP A 199 5.56 5.56 -22.09
C TRP A 199 6.08 5.23 -20.68
N VAL A 200 5.19 5.18 -19.69
CA VAL A 200 5.56 4.82 -18.31
C VAL A 200 5.92 3.34 -18.21
N ILE A 201 5.14 2.46 -18.85
CA ILE A 201 5.39 1.01 -18.85
C ILE A 201 6.74 0.72 -19.52
N ASP A 202 7.00 1.26 -20.70
CA ASP A 202 8.25 1.11 -21.44
C ASP A 202 9.44 1.59 -20.59
N TYR A 203 9.31 2.77 -19.97
CA TYR A 203 10.34 3.30 -19.08
C TYR A 203 10.68 2.35 -17.93
N LEU A 204 9.66 1.80 -17.27
CA LEU A 204 9.83 0.90 -16.14
C LEU A 204 10.43 -0.44 -16.59
N GLN A 205 9.94 -1.02 -17.70
CA GLN A 205 10.46 -2.28 -18.24
C GLN A 205 11.92 -2.15 -18.69
N ASP A 206 12.29 -1.04 -19.32
CA ASP A 206 13.67 -0.75 -19.75
C ASP A 206 14.67 -0.67 -18.58
N ARG A 207 14.19 -0.39 -17.37
CA ARG A 207 15.03 -0.19 -16.18
C ARG A 207 14.96 -1.33 -15.17
N LEU A 208 13.83 -2.04 -15.12
CA LEU A 208 13.54 -3.07 -14.12
C LEU A 208 13.46 -4.48 -14.71
N GLY A 209 13.38 -4.60 -16.04
CA GLY A 209 13.06 -5.84 -16.74
C GLY A 209 11.56 -5.99 -16.98
N ALA A 210 11.21 -6.63 -18.10
CA ALA A 210 9.81 -6.83 -18.51
C ALA A 210 9.01 -7.65 -17.48
N GLU A 211 9.66 -8.59 -16.80
CA GLU A 211 9.07 -9.42 -15.75
C GLU A 211 8.70 -8.63 -14.48
N SER A 212 9.32 -7.47 -14.28
CA SER A 212 9.10 -6.63 -13.10
C SER A 212 7.90 -5.69 -13.26
N VAL A 213 7.30 -5.61 -14.45
CA VAL A 213 6.13 -4.75 -14.73
C VAL A 213 5.01 -5.57 -15.34
N GLN A 214 3.87 -5.63 -14.67
CA GLN A 214 2.68 -6.31 -15.17
C GLN A 214 1.49 -5.35 -15.19
N GLU A 215 0.75 -5.30 -16.30
CA GLU A 215 -0.53 -4.60 -16.33
C GLU A 215 -1.59 -5.32 -15.48
N MET A 216 -2.40 -4.54 -14.79
CA MET A 216 -3.54 -5.01 -14.00
C MET A 216 -4.84 -4.42 -14.57
N GLU A 217 -5.96 -4.85 -14.02
CA GLU A 217 -7.29 -4.29 -14.35
C GLU A 217 -7.37 -2.80 -13.98
N ASP A 218 -8.39 -2.11 -14.49
CA ASP A 218 -8.66 -0.68 -14.25
C ASP A 218 -7.50 0.28 -14.57
N GLY A 219 -6.63 -0.10 -15.51
CA GLY A 219 -5.49 0.71 -15.94
C GLY A 219 -4.32 0.73 -14.95
N LYS A 220 -4.38 -0.08 -13.89
CA LYS A 220 -3.31 -0.21 -12.91
C LYS A 220 -2.11 -0.98 -13.48
N ILE A 221 -0.98 -0.88 -12.80
CA ILE A 221 0.23 -1.67 -13.06
C ILE A 221 0.78 -2.18 -11.74
N ARG A 222 1.36 -3.37 -11.76
CA ARG A 222 2.24 -3.91 -10.72
C ARG A 222 3.68 -3.69 -11.13
N VAL A 223 4.48 -3.12 -10.24
CA VAL A 223 5.90 -2.85 -10.43
C VAL A 223 6.68 -3.46 -9.27
N LEU A 224 7.67 -4.29 -9.58
CA LEU A 224 8.55 -4.93 -8.61
C LEU A 224 9.91 -4.23 -8.60
N PHE A 225 10.30 -3.69 -7.46
CA PHE A 225 11.61 -3.09 -7.23
C PHE A 225 12.59 -4.05 -6.56
N TYR A 226 12.17 -5.28 -6.29
CA TYR A 226 12.99 -6.36 -5.75
C TYR A 226 13.17 -7.50 -6.77
N ASP A 227 14.12 -8.38 -6.51
CA ASP A 227 14.41 -9.54 -7.36
C ASP A 227 13.46 -10.71 -7.08
N ARG A 228 14.00 -11.86 -6.67
CA ARG A 228 13.17 -13.05 -6.41
C ARG A 228 12.54 -13.02 -5.02
N GLU A 229 13.13 -12.29 -4.09
CA GLU A 229 12.67 -12.17 -2.71
C GLU A 229 12.66 -10.71 -2.26
N LEU A 230 11.75 -10.42 -1.32
CA LEU A 230 11.37 -9.05 -0.94
C LEU A 230 12.54 -8.19 -0.44
N THR A 231 13.51 -8.81 0.23
CA THR A 231 14.66 -8.12 0.85
C THR A 231 15.79 -7.81 -0.12
N LYS A 232 15.70 -8.25 -1.38
CA LYS A 232 16.72 -8.02 -2.41
C LYS A 232 16.28 -6.94 -3.37
N ASN A 233 16.46 -5.68 -2.98
CA ASN A 233 16.16 -4.52 -3.84
C ASN A 233 17.02 -4.55 -5.13
N LYS A 234 16.36 -4.58 -6.30
CA LYS A 234 17.00 -4.55 -7.63
C LYS A 234 17.60 -3.20 -7.97
N VAL A 235 16.99 -2.11 -7.50
CA VAL A 235 17.38 -0.74 -7.81
C VAL A 235 18.29 -0.11 -6.76
N GLY A 236 18.57 -0.84 -5.67
CA GLY A 236 19.41 -0.46 -4.54
C GLY A 236 18.82 0.64 -3.64
N ASN A 237 18.09 1.60 -4.22
CA ASN A 237 17.34 2.62 -3.49
C ASN A 237 16.11 3.07 -4.31
N THR A 238 14.92 2.66 -3.88
CA THR A 238 13.69 2.96 -4.64
C THR A 238 13.38 4.46 -4.67
N ARG A 239 13.67 5.22 -3.62
CA ARG A 239 13.44 6.69 -3.62
C ARG A 239 14.30 7.39 -4.68
N LYS A 240 15.56 6.98 -4.84
CA LYS A 240 16.46 7.49 -5.88
C LYS A 240 15.98 7.12 -7.28
N PHE A 241 15.45 5.90 -7.44
CA PHE A 241 14.82 5.47 -8.69
C PHE A 241 13.64 6.38 -9.05
N LEU A 242 12.71 6.60 -8.11
CA LEU A 242 11.53 7.43 -8.30
C LEU A 242 11.86 8.89 -8.63
N ARG A 243 12.87 9.48 -7.97
CA ARG A 243 13.38 10.83 -8.32
C ARG A 243 13.96 10.89 -9.74
N THR A 244 14.57 9.80 -10.20
CA THR A 244 15.08 9.72 -11.57
C THR A 244 13.93 9.62 -12.57
N PHE A 245 12.91 8.82 -12.25
CA PHE A 245 11.67 8.73 -13.02
C PHE A 245 10.95 10.09 -13.12
N GLU A 246 10.76 10.78 -12.00
CA GLU A 246 10.21 12.14 -11.93
C GLU A 246 10.92 13.08 -12.91
N ARG A 247 12.26 13.15 -12.84
CA ARG A 247 13.06 13.98 -13.75
C ARG A 247 12.85 13.62 -15.22
N HIS A 248 12.74 12.33 -15.56
CA HIS A 248 12.55 11.90 -16.94
C HIS A 248 11.14 12.19 -17.46
N VAL A 249 10.13 12.10 -16.59
CA VAL A 249 8.78 12.61 -16.89
C VAL A 249 8.83 14.11 -17.15
N ASP A 250 9.48 14.89 -16.29
CA ASP A 250 9.60 16.33 -16.46
C ASP A 250 10.33 16.71 -17.76
N GLU A 251 11.43 16.03 -18.08
CA GLU A 251 12.17 16.22 -19.33
C GLU A 251 11.27 15.92 -20.56
N TYR A 252 10.49 14.84 -20.51
CA TYR A 252 9.53 14.47 -21.55
C TYR A 252 8.43 15.54 -21.74
N LEU A 253 7.90 16.10 -20.65
CA LEU A 253 6.88 17.14 -20.69
C LEU A 253 7.43 18.48 -21.15
N LEU A 254 8.65 18.83 -20.73
CA LEU A 254 9.33 20.06 -21.13
C LEU A 254 9.58 20.11 -22.64
N GLN A 255 9.88 18.96 -23.28
CA GLN A 255 9.98 18.87 -24.75
C GLN A 255 8.67 19.25 -25.46
N LYS A 256 7.53 19.13 -24.77
CA LYS A 256 6.20 19.53 -25.24
C LYS A 256 5.77 20.93 -24.75
N GLY A 257 6.64 21.63 -24.02
CA GLY A 257 6.32 22.93 -23.42
C GLY A 257 5.37 22.86 -22.21
N ILE A 258 5.22 21.68 -21.60
CA ILE A 258 4.30 21.43 -20.48
C ILE A 258 5.10 21.38 -19.16
N ARG A 259 4.49 21.86 -18.08
CA ARG A 259 4.97 21.68 -16.69
C ARG A 259 3.78 21.31 -15.82
N LEU A 260 3.81 20.11 -15.25
CA LEU A 260 2.76 19.59 -14.35
C LEU A 260 2.81 20.29 -13.00
N TYR A 261 3.98 20.34 -12.37
CA TYR A 261 4.13 20.98 -11.07
C TYR A 261 4.81 22.34 -11.20
N LYS A 262 4.25 23.35 -10.53
CA LYS A 262 4.74 24.75 -10.60
C LYS A 262 5.39 25.25 -9.30
N GLY A 263 5.36 24.47 -8.22
CA GLY A 263 5.83 24.89 -6.90
C GLY A 263 4.86 25.84 -6.24
#